data_AF-A0A4Q2XLN5-F1
#
_entry.id   AF-A0A4Q2XLN5-F1
#
_cell.length_a   1.000
_cell.length_b   1.000
_cell.length_c   1.000
_cell.angle_alpha   90.00
_cell.angle_beta   90.00
_cell.angle_gamma   90.00
#
_symmetry.space_group_name_H-M   'P 1'
#
loop_
_entity.id
_entity.type
_entity.pdbx_description
1 polymer ?
#
loop_
_entity_poly.entity_id
_entity_poly.type
_entity_poly.pdbx_seq_one_letter_code
_entity_poly.pdbx_strand_id
1 'polypeptide(L)'
;MKSAPLSAYQETLGMIYFARMLDKIRLNAADNLRDDFTANLGSGFDGRCIGFLRVDYDALVKHTLEGGTDEEVLEWCFENGRRL
;
A
#
# COMPACT_ATOMS: atom_id res chain seq x y z
N MET A 1 -17.31 13.74 -2.39
CA MET A 1 -16.53 13.29 -3.57
C MET A 1 -15.46 12.37 -3.02
N LYS A 2 -15.32 11.15 -3.57
CA LYS A 2 -14.30 10.20 -3.11
C LYS A 2 -12.89 10.78 -3.34
N SER A 3 -11.94 10.40 -2.49
CA SER A 3 -10.57 10.94 -2.49
C SER A 3 -9.65 10.19 -3.46
N ALA A 4 -8.70 10.93 -4.03
CA ALA A 4 -7.53 10.33 -4.66
C ALA A 4 -6.51 9.93 -3.59
N PRO A 5 -5.73 8.87 -3.80
CA PRO A 5 -4.71 8.47 -2.84
C PRO A 5 -3.49 9.38 -2.87
N LEU A 6 -2.69 9.33 -1.81
CA LEU A 6 -1.42 10.06 -1.63
C LEU A 6 -0.52 10.04 -2.86
N SER A 7 0.31 11.08 -3.03
CA SER A 7 1.24 11.19 -4.16
C SER A 7 2.07 9.92 -4.36
N ALA A 8 2.28 9.53 -5.62
CA ALA A 8 3.16 8.41 -5.96
C ALA A 8 4.61 8.66 -5.52
N TYR A 9 5.01 9.92 -5.28
CA TYR A 9 6.32 10.33 -4.81
C TYR A 9 6.42 10.45 -3.29
N GLN A 10 5.37 10.10 -2.53
CA GLN A 10 5.49 10.00 -1.09
C GLN A 10 6.47 8.86 -0.77
N GLU A 11 7.57 9.23 -0.11
CA GLU A 11 8.60 8.29 0.33
C GLU A 11 8.23 7.68 1.69
N THR A 12 8.57 6.41 1.85
CA THR A 12 8.53 5.67 3.12
C THR A 12 9.85 4.90 3.25
N LEU A 13 10.72 5.29 4.18
CA LEU A 13 12.02 4.66 4.43
C LEU A 13 12.86 4.41 3.15
N GLY A 14 12.98 5.41 2.26
CA GLY A 14 13.71 5.27 1.00
C GLY A 14 12.96 4.55 -0.13
N MET A 15 11.74 4.07 0.11
CA MET A 15 10.89 3.45 -0.91
C MET A 15 9.77 4.40 -1.33
N ILE A 16 9.70 4.69 -2.62
CA ILE A 16 8.64 5.48 -3.24
C ILE A 16 7.42 4.58 -3.53
N TYR A 17 6.23 5.17 -3.62
CA TYR A 17 4.95 4.51 -3.94
C TYR A 17 4.34 3.65 -2.82
N PHE A 18 5.12 3.20 -1.84
CA PHE A 18 4.63 2.31 -0.78
C PHE A 18 3.48 2.94 0.03
N ALA A 19 3.66 4.14 0.58
CA ALA A 19 2.61 4.89 1.27
C ALA A 19 1.33 5.06 0.42
N ARG A 20 1.49 5.32 -0.89
CA ARG A 20 0.33 5.44 -1.81
C ARG A 20 -0.46 4.14 -1.90
N MET A 21 0.21 3.00 -1.93
CA MET A 21 -0.44 1.69 -1.93
C MET A 21 -1.24 1.47 -0.63
N LEU A 22 -0.66 1.80 0.53
CA LEU A 22 -1.37 1.70 1.82
C LEU A 22 -2.58 2.63 1.88
N ASP A 23 -2.44 3.86 1.40
CA ASP A 23 -3.52 4.84 1.38
C ASP A 23 -4.67 4.39 0.46
N LYS A 24 -4.37 3.77 -0.69
CA LYS A 24 -5.40 3.11 -1.52
C LYS A 24 -6.18 2.04 -0.74
N ILE A 25 -5.49 1.21 0.02
CA ILE A 25 -6.11 0.15 0.85
C ILE A 25 -7.03 0.78 1.90
N ARG A 26 -6.54 1.77 2.64
CA ARG A 26 -7.30 2.47 3.70
C ARG A 26 -8.51 3.20 3.14
N LEU A 27 -8.35 3.95 2.05
CA LEU A 27 -9.46 4.63 1.37
C LEU A 27 -10.50 3.66 0.83
N ASN A 28 -10.07 2.51 0.30
CA ASN A 28 -10.98 1.49 -0.21
C ASN A 28 -11.81 0.87 0.93
N ALA A 29 -11.18 0.55 2.07
CA ALA A 29 -11.86 0.03 3.25
C ALA A 29 -12.87 1.03 3.84
N ALA A 30 -12.64 2.33 3.67
CA ALA A 30 -13.53 3.40 4.10
C ALA A 30 -14.61 3.81 3.05
N ASP A 31 -14.73 3.08 1.93
CA ASP A 31 -15.57 3.45 0.77
C ASP A 31 -15.35 4.89 0.27
N ASN A 32 -14.11 5.39 0.40
CA ASN A 32 -13.72 6.74 0.04
C ASN A 32 -12.67 6.80 -1.07
N LEU A 33 -12.31 5.65 -1.68
CA LEU A 33 -11.37 5.61 -2.80
C LEU A 33 -12.08 5.94 -4.12
N ARG A 34 -11.56 6.93 -4.86
CA ARG A 34 -12.07 7.30 -6.19
C ARG A 34 -12.07 6.09 -7.16
N ASP A 35 -13.15 5.96 -7.93
CA ASP A 35 -13.46 4.74 -8.68
C ASP A 35 -12.44 4.39 -9.79
N ASP A 36 -11.66 5.35 -10.28
CA ASP A 36 -10.59 5.10 -11.23
C ASP A 36 -9.39 4.35 -10.63
N PHE A 37 -9.29 4.28 -9.29
CA PHE A 37 -8.24 3.55 -8.59
C PHE A 37 -8.66 2.15 -8.11
N THR A 38 -9.96 1.84 -8.09
CA THR A 38 -10.46 0.54 -7.57
C THR A 38 -10.16 -0.62 -8.53
N ALA A 39 -10.21 -0.38 -9.84
CA ALA A 39 -9.99 -1.40 -10.87
C ALA A 39 -8.59 -2.04 -10.83
N ASN A 40 -7.60 -1.34 -10.25
CA ASN A 40 -6.21 -1.80 -10.17
C ASN A 40 -5.69 -1.90 -8.72
N LEU A 41 -6.57 -2.18 -7.75
CA LEU A 41 -6.13 -2.51 -6.39
C LEU A 41 -5.39 -3.86 -6.40
N GLY A 42 -4.18 -3.88 -5.85
CA GLY A 42 -3.33 -5.08 -5.80
C GLY A 42 -2.72 -5.49 -7.14
N SER A 43 -3.01 -4.77 -8.22
CA SER A 43 -2.45 -4.99 -9.55
C SER A 43 -1.66 -3.77 -10.04
N GLY A 44 -1.08 -3.86 -11.24
CA GLY A 44 -0.28 -2.76 -11.80
C GLY A 44 0.90 -2.39 -10.92
N PHE A 45 0.95 -1.13 -10.44
CA PHE A 45 2.03 -0.67 -9.56
C PHE A 45 1.91 -1.20 -8.13
N ASP A 46 0.72 -1.46 -7.60
CA ASP A 46 0.56 -2.13 -6.29
C ASP A 46 1.19 -3.52 -6.35
N GLY A 47 0.84 -4.29 -7.39
CA GLY A 47 1.38 -5.63 -7.64
C GLY A 47 2.91 -5.63 -7.84
N ARG A 48 3.47 -4.63 -8.53
CA ARG A 48 4.93 -4.48 -8.67
C ARG A 48 5.60 -4.13 -7.34
N CYS A 49 5.01 -3.23 -6.57
CA CYS A 49 5.51 -2.80 -5.27
C CYS A 49 5.56 -3.98 -4.29
N ILE A 50 4.43 -4.69 -4.13
CA ILE A 50 4.35 -5.81 -3.20
C ILE A 50 5.12 -7.04 -3.70
N GLY A 51 5.15 -7.27 -5.01
CA GLY A 51 5.96 -8.33 -5.63
C GLY A 51 7.46 -8.10 -5.46
N PHE A 52 7.93 -6.85 -5.44
CA PHE A 52 9.31 -6.52 -5.08
C PHE A 52 9.63 -6.89 -3.63
N LEU A 53 8.72 -6.56 -2.71
CA LEU A 53 8.82 -6.89 -1.28
C LEU A 53 8.64 -8.38 -0.99
N ARG A 54 8.13 -9.17 -1.96
CA ARG A 54 7.83 -10.61 -1.83
C ARG A 54 6.84 -10.94 -0.71
N VAL A 55 5.90 -10.04 -0.48
CA VAL A 55 4.82 -10.22 0.48
C VAL A 55 3.52 -10.52 -0.27
N ASP A 56 2.60 -11.24 0.36
CA ASP A 56 1.27 -11.47 -0.18
C ASP A 56 0.40 -10.19 -0.04
N TYR A 57 -0.33 -9.82 -1.09
CA TYR A 57 -1.11 -8.58 -1.08
C TYR A 57 -2.26 -8.62 -0.06
N ASP A 58 -2.93 -9.75 0.08
CA ASP A 58 -4.05 -9.88 1.04
C ASP A 58 -3.54 -9.84 2.48
N ALA A 59 -2.35 -10.40 2.75
CA ALA A 59 -1.66 -10.25 4.03
C ALA A 59 -1.32 -8.78 4.33
N LEU A 60 -0.78 -8.06 3.35
CA LEU A 60 -0.53 -6.62 3.49
C LEU A 60 -1.82 -5.84 3.78
N VAL A 61 -2.91 -6.12 3.05
CA VAL A 61 -4.20 -5.46 3.26
C VAL A 61 -4.65 -5.63 4.71
N LYS A 62 -4.62 -6.86 5.24
CA LYS A 62 -5.00 -7.14 6.63
C LYS A 62 -4.15 -6.33 7.59
N HIS A 63 -2.82 -6.40 7.45
CA HIS A 63 -1.91 -5.70 8.36
C HIS A 63 -2.07 -4.18 8.30
N THR A 64 -2.27 -3.61 7.09
CA THR A 64 -2.53 -2.17 6.90
C THR A 64 -3.79 -1.70 7.63
N LEU A 65 -4.81 -2.55 7.72
CA LEU A 65 -6.08 -2.26 8.37
C LEU A 65 -6.06 -2.48 9.89
N GLU A 66 -5.05 -3.18 10.43
CA GLU A 66 -4.79 -3.24 11.87
C GLU A 66 -4.32 -1.89 12.43
N GLY A 67 -3.80 -1.01 11.56
CA GLY A 67 -3.35 0.35 11.89
C GLY A 67 -1.84 0.51 11.72
N GLY A 68 -1.26 1.44 12.48
CA GLY A 68 0.16 1.77 12.41
C GLY A 68 0.54 2.79 11.33
N THR A 69 1.78 3.27 11.40
CA THR A 69 2.33 4.20 10.41
C THR A 69 2.81 3.46 9.17
N ASP A 70 3.04 4.20 8.07
CA ASP A 70 3.52 3.58 6.83
C ASP A 70 4.91 2.97 7.01
N GLU A 71 5.75 3.57 7.87
CA GLU A 71 7.06 3.05 8.23
C GLU A 71 6.97 1.73 9.00
N GLU A 72 6.04 1.62 9.95
CA GLU A 72 5.82 0.37 10.71
C GLU A 72 5.38 -0.78 9.80
N VAL A 73 4.44 -0.50 8.89
CA VAL A 73 3.96 -1.49 7.92
C VAL A 73 5.07 -1.87 6.91
N LEU A 74 5.96 -0.95 6.55
CA LEU A 74 7.09 -1.23 5.66
C LEU A 74 8.15 -2.10 6.34
N GLU A 75 8.51 -1.82 7.59
CA GLU A 75 9.43 -2.69 8.34
C GLU A 75 8.83 -4.09 8.51
N TRP A 76 7.52 -4.22 8.76
CA TRP A 76 6.86 -5.52 8.76
C TRP A 76 6.99 -6.26 7.41
N CYS A 77 6.88 -5.54 6.28
CA CYS A 77 7.13 -6.12 4.96
C CYS A 77 8.57 -6.63 4.81
N PHE A 78 9.55 -5.91 5.38
CA PHE A 78 10.95 -6.34 5.35
C PHE A 78 11.21 -7.57 6.21
N GLU A 79 10.54 -7.71 7.35
CA GLU A 79 10.64 -8.89 8.21
C GLU A 79 10.01 -10.15 7.60
N ASN A 80 8.91 -9.98 6.85
CA ASN A 80 8.14 -11.09 6.27
C ASN A 80 8.45 -11.36 4.80
N GLY A 81 9.41 -10.62 4.23
CA GLY A 81 9.70 -10.63 2.80
C GLY A 81 11.14 -10.27 2.49
N ARG A 82 11.34 -9.21 1.70
CA ARG A 82 12.65 -8.76 1.22
C ARG A 82 12.90 -7.29 1.60
N ARG A 83 14.08 -7.03 2.17
CA ARG A 83 14.65 -5.68 2.36
C ARG A 83 15.41 -5.21 1.11
N LEU A 84 15.41 -3.89 0.88
CA LEU A 84 16.19 -3.19 -0.15
C LEU A 84 17.69 -3.52 -0.04
#